data_AF-A0AAV5Q5Q4-F1
#
_entry.id   AF-A0AAV5Q5Q4-F1
#
_cell.length_a   1.000
_cell.length_b   1.000
_cell.length_c   1.000
_cell.angle_alpha   90.00
_cell.angle_beta   90.00
_cell.angle_gamma   90.00
#
_symmetry.space_group_name_H-M   'P 1'
#
loop_
_entity.id
_entity.type
_entity.pdbx_description
1 polymer ?
#
loop_
_entity_poly.entity_id
_entity_poly.type
_entity_poly.pdbx_seq_one_letter_code
_entity_poly.pdbx_strand_id
1 'polypeptide(L)'
;MSVSTAPVLSTAQEDELFAKVESLNADQLREKRRYLGAYEDHQLAQKITNFYSLDALAKRLVSGKWNKIALQFPDNLICDSAIVSQILQNYLDEANENCTSEESGNCGSDSVASASTCCSSGEKTTCCSHTQSNNSKDETTRQSVWILADTSYSPCCLDTIAAEHSNSTHVVHFGDACLNPVSKLSSTYVFGKPCVNVEAVVESILPLIKDESKVCLMSDAPHTYCLSELKEKVIEKLGEWDGEIVIAELNWEKPSKDGQDAVIIDYPFQNTKLEDDDLRIGNRVIKGLKVNSNQQDDDFDQENDIITQEYTLIHLTTPPDSRMLLLSTKFSTVNYIEPQLGELLYERSPNLMKRYRFMHEARSASTVGILLNTLSLSNTLKLMNLLIKWIKDAGKKHYLFTVGKPNVAKLANFECVDVWCVIGCGQGGVIVDQFNEYWRPIVTPYELWLALAPEIQWQGKWVVDFDDVLNKNEEDGDDIDLEDDGNKTLNENANENNTDEDYNSDDNAPEFNPVTGKLSLNKPLRQLKHLQLELDAVSSLSGSSSNSQEKSTDLVKAMSGQLAVKNTISMAAMHLQGREWRGLGSDYKNDEEAENQNEGALVQEGRSGIARDYGLP
;
A
#
# COMPACT_ATOMS: atom_id res chain seq x y z
N MET A 1 16.24 29.50 20.11
CA MET A 1 17.13 29.14 19.00
C MET A 1 16.93 27.66 18.74
N SER A 2 16.11 27.33 17.74
CA SER A 2 15.86 25.95 17.34
C SER A 2 17.06 25.43 16.55
N VAL A 3 17.75 24.43 17.08
CA VAL A 3 18.83 23.75 16.38
C VAL A 3 18.21 22.99 15.21
N SER A 4 18.45 23.43 13.97
CA SER A 4 18.03 22.69 12.78
C SER A 4 18.92 21.47 12.62
N THR A 5 18.46 20.32 13.09
CA THR A 5 19.05 19.03 12.74
C THR A 5 18.74 18.70 11.28
N ALA A 6 19.73 18.18 10.55
CA ALA A 6 19.54 17.75 9.16
C ALA A 6 18.53 16.59 9.09
N PRO A 7 17.68 16.52 8.06
CA PRO A 7 16.75 15.42 7.89
C PRO A 7 17.52 14.11 7.67
N VAL A 8 17.42 13.19 8.62
CA VAL A 8 17.99 11.84 8.50
C VAL A 8 17.02 10.97 7.68
N LEU A 9 17.57 10.08 6.86
CA LEU A 9 16.83 9.17 5.95
C LEU A 9 16.03 8.08 6.69
N SER A 10 16.42 7.74 7.92
CA SER A 10 15.54 7.08 8.88
C SER A 10 14.64 8.15 9.49
N THR A 11 13.35 7.86 9.62
CA THR A 11 12.38 8.57 10.47
C THR A 11 13.10 9.33 11.59
N ALA A 12 12.83 10.63 11.76
CA ALA A 12 13.27 11.36 12.95
C ALA A 12 12.68 10.64 14.17
N GLN A 13 13.46 9.70 14.69
CA GLN A 13 13.11 8.78 15.76
C GLN A 13 13.79 9.40 16.97
N GLU A 14 12.99 9.99 17.84
CA GLU A 14 13.47 10.40 19.15
C GLU A 14 14.08 9.16 19.84
N ASP A 15 15.14 9.33 20.64
CA ASP A 15 15.80 8.23 21.35
C ASP A 15 14.82 7.43 22.25
N GLU A 16 13.67 8.03 22.60
CA GLU A 16 12.56 7.38 23.32
C GLU A 16 11.90 6.24 22.52
N LEU A 17 11.91 6.30 21.18
CA LEU A 17 11.23 5.33 20.31
C LEU A 17 11.97 3.98 20.23
N PHE A 18 13.28 3.97 20.52
CA PHE A 18 14.11 2.77 20.62
C PHE A 18 14.61 2.50 22.05
N ALA A 19 14.15 3.27 23.04
CA ALA A 19 14.34 2.88 24.41
C ALA A 19 13.75 1.48 24.60
N LYS A 20 14.55 0.55 25.11
CA LYS A 20 14.05 -0.75 25.55
C LYS A 20 12.91 -0.44 26.51
N VAL A 21 11.67 -0.69 26.08
CA VAL A 21 10.51 -0.52 26.94
C VAL A 21 10.74 -1.44 28.12
N GLU A 22 11.10 -0.86 29.27
CA GLU A 22 11.09 -1.56 30.54
C GLU A 22 9.67 -2.14 30.66
N SER A 23 9.58 -3.45 30.88
CA SER A 23 8.38 -4.28 30.83
C SER A 23 7.08 -3.47 30.92
N LEU A 24 6.30 -3.41 29.83
CA LEU A 24 4.97 -2.80 29.85
C LEU A 24 4.21 -3.31 31.06
N ASN A 25 3.67 -2.40 31.87
CA ASN A 25 2.88 -2.79 33.04
C ASN A 25 1.64 -3.57 32.58
N ALA A 26 1.15 -4.49 33.44
CA ALA A 26 -0.02 -5.31 33.11
C ALA A 26 -1.24 -4.48 32.67
N ASP A 27 -1.42 -3.29 33.28
CA ASP A 27 -2.48 -2.36 32.93
C ASP A 27 -2.33 -1.77 31.52
N GLN A 28 -1.11 -1.44 31.09
CA GLN A 28 -0.84 -0.94 29.74
C GLN A 28 -1.08 -2.04 28.68
N LEU A 29 -0.74 -3.29 29.00
CA LEU A 29 -1.04 -4.42 28.13
C LEU A 29 -2.56 -4.68 28.04
N ARG A 30 -3.28 -4.54 29.16
CA ARG A 30 -4.75 -4.64 29.18
C ARG A 30 -5.40 -3.51 28.38
N GLU A 31 -4.85 -2.30 28.45
CA GLU A 31 -5.30 -1.16 27.65
C GLU A 31 -5.12 -1.41 26.15
N LYS A 32 -3.96 -1.96 25.74
CA LYS A 32 -3.75 -2.36 24.33
C LYS A 32 -4.69 -3.47 23.87
N ARG A 33 -5.14 -4.34 24.79
CA ARG A 33 -6.05 -5.47 24.51
C ARG A 33 -7.53 -5.18 24.82
N ARG A 34 -7.94 -3.92 24.86
CA ARG A 34 -9.35 -3.54 25.09
C ARG A 34 -10.33 -4.23 24.13
N TYR A 35 -9.91 -4.58 22.91
CA TYR A 35 -10.74 -5.33 21.95
C TYR A 35 -11.18 -6.73 22.44
N LEU A 36 -10.52 -7.32 23.43
CA LEU A 36 -10.93 -8.62 24.02
C LEU A 36 -12.07 -8.46 25.05
N GLY A 37 -12.43 -7.22 25.42
CA GLY A 37 -13.34 -6.91 26.52
C GLY A 37 -12.72 -7.21 27.88
N ALA A 38 -13.56 -7.35 28.91
CA ALA A 38 -13.09 -7.74 30.24
C ALA A 38 -12.65 -9.23 30.26
N TYR A 39 -11.47 -9.48 30.84
CA TYR A 39 -10.92 -10.82 31.03
C TYR A 39 -9.98 -10.89 32.23
N GLU A 40 -9.81 -12.10 32.76
CA GLU A 40 -8.80 -12.43 33.77
C GLU A 40 -7.55 -13.04 33.11
N ASP A 41 -6.37 -12.89 33.71
CA ASP A 41 -5.10 -13.27 33.06
C ASP A 41 -5.03 -14.75 32.66
N HIS A 42 -5.64 -15.64 33.45
CA HIS A 42 -5.72 -17.08 33.14
C HIS A 42 -6.58 -17.41 31.91
N GLN A 43 -7.43 -16.48 31.48
CA GLN A 43 -8.33 -16.63 30.32
C GLN A 43 -7.75 -16.01 29.05
N LEU A 44 -6.63 -15.30 29.14
CA LEU A 44 -6.06 -14.53 28.03
C LEU A 44 -5.83 -15.40 26.78
N ALA A 45 -5.19 -16.56 26.95
CA ALA A 45 -4.94 -17.48 25.85
C ALA A 45 -6.23 -17.93 25.18
N GLN A 46 -7.26 -18.28 25.96
CA GLN A 46 -8.56 -18.70 25.42
C GLN A 46 -9.29 -17.55 24.71
N LYS A 47 -9.22 -16.33 25.26
CA LYS A 47 -9.79 -15.13 24.63
C LYS A 47 -9.12 -14.83 23.29
N ILE A 48 -7.79 -14.94 23.21
CA ILE A 48 -7.03 -14.78 21.96
C ILE A 48 -7.41 -15.88 20.96
N THR A 49 -7.48 -17.15 21.39
CA THR A 49 -7.91 -18.27 20.55
C THR A 49 -9.28 -18.03 19.94
N ASN A 50 -10.25 -17.58 20.75
CA ASN A 50 -11.60 -17.27 20.29
C ASN A 50 -11.65 -16.02 19.41
N PHE A 51 -10.87 -14.98 19.74
CA PHE A 51 -10.84 -13.74 18.98
C PHE A 51 -10.37 -13.97 17.56
N TYR A 52 -9.27 -14.72 17.37
CA TYR A 52 -8.69 -15.02 16.04
C TYR A 52 -9.20 -16.32 15.43
N SER A 53 -10.16 -17.00 16.06
CA SER A 53 -10.69 -18.30 15.61
C SER A 53 -9.58 -19.28 15.23
N LEU A 54 -8.56 -19.40 16.10
CA LEU A 54 -7.32 -20.13 15.81
C LEU A 54 -7.54 -21.61 15.52
N ASP A 55 -8.59 -22.24 16.06
CA ASP A 55 -8.96 -23.63 15.76
C ASP A 55 -9.32 -23.82 14.27
N ALA A 56 -10.08 -22.89 13.70
CA ALA A 56 -10.49 -22.95 12.30
C ALA A 56 -9.31 -22.61 11.38
N LEU A 57 -8.50 -21.63 11.77
CA LEU A 57 -7.26 -21.28 11.07
C LEU A 57 -6.29 -22.48 11.05
N ALA A 58 -6.03 -23.11 12.19
CA ALA A 58 -5.13 -24.26 12.29
C ALA A 58 -5.57 -25.41 11.37
N LYS A 59 -6.87 -25.75 11.36
CA LYS A 59 -7.43 -26.76 10.44
C LYS A 59 -7.16 -26.42 8.98
N ARG A 60 -7.33 -25.15 8.59
CA ARG A 60 -7.02 -24.68 7.23
C ARG A 60 -5.53 -24.84 6.92
N LEU A 61 -4.64 -24.40 7.82
CA LEU A 61 -3.19 -24.47 7.65
C LEU A 61 -2.68 -25.91 7.51
N VAL A 62 -3.23 -26.84 8.29
CA VAL A 62 -2.94 -28.29 8.16
C VAL A 62 -3.43 -28.83 6.82
N SER A 63 -4.66 -28.46 6.40
CA SER A 63 -5.23 -28.92 5.13
C SER A 63 -4.47 -28.42 3.89
N GLY A 64 -3.94 -27.20 3.94
CA GLY A 64 -3.21 -26.60 2.82
C GLY A 64 -1.75 -27.03 2.70
N LYS A 65 -1.20 -27.72 3.71
CA LYS A 65 0.16 -28.32 3.71
C LYS A 65 1.27 -27.34 3.32
N TRP A 66 1.18 -26.08 3.74
CA TRP A 66 2.22 -25.08 3.52
C TRP A 66 3.38 -25.23 4.51
N ASN A 67 4.62 -25.30 4.02
CA ASN A 67 5.80 -25.51 4.88
C ASN A 67 6.20 -24.27 5.69
N LYS A 68 6.04 -23.08 5.11
CA LYS A 68 6.42 -21.80 5.71
C LYS A 68 5.26 -20.83 5.59
N ILE A 69 4.73 -20.44 6.75
CA ILE A 69 3.53 -19.63 6.87
C ILE A 69 3.93 -18.31 7.53
N ALA A 70 3.70 -17.20 6.85
CA ALA A 70 3.93 -15.85 7.40
C ALA A 70 2.67 -15.35 8.11
N LEU A 71 2.84 -14.75 9.28
CA LEU A 71 1.82 -14.10 10.09
C LEU A 71 2.04 -12.59 10.00
N GLN A 72 1.06 -11.88 9.43
CA GLN A 72 1.08 -10.43 9.32
C GLN A 72 0.07 -9.81 10.30
N PHE A 73 0.56 -9.04 11.26
CA PHE A 73 -0.27 -8.31 12.22
C PHE A 73 -0.18 -6.80 11.99
N PRO A 74 -1.28 -6.05 12.14
CA PRO A 74 -1.23 -4.61 12.25
C PRO A 74 -0.63 -4.19 13.60
N ASP A 75 -0.13 -2.96 13.69
CA ASP A 75 0.56 -2.42 14.87
C ASP A 75 -0.25 -2.52 16.17
N ASN A 76 -1.58 -2.45 16.09
CA ASN A 76 -2.48 -2.58 17.23
C ASN A 76 -2.65 -4.02 17.74
N LEU A 77 -2.40 -5.03 16.89
CA LEU A 77 -2.56 -6.45 17.22
C LEU A 77 -1.23 -7.20 17.35
N ILE A 78 -0.10 -6.56 17.01
CA ILE A 78 1.24 -7.16 17.09
C ILE A 78 1.60 -7.66 18.50
N CYS A 79 0.98 -7.12 19.56
CA CYS A 79 1.18 -7.55 20.94
C CYS A 79 0.71 -8.99 21.22
N ASP A 80 -0.11 -9.57 20.35
CA ASP A 80 -0.61 -10.95 20.47
C ASP A 80 0.21 -11.93 19.64
N SER A 81 1.10 -11.43 18.77
CA SER A 81 1.81 -12.22 17.76
C SER A 81 2.53 -13.44 18.34
N ALA A 82 3.24 -13.26 19.46
CA ALA A 82 3.96 -14.33 20.14
C ALA A 82 3.04 -15.44 20.69
N ILE A 83 1.89 -15.06 21.27
CA ILE A 83 0.92 -16.01 21.82
C ILE A 83 0.26 -16.78 20.68
N VAL A 84 -0.18 -16.06 19.64
CA VAL A 84 -0.81 -16.64 18.44
C VAL A 84 0.15 -17.60 17.74
N SER A 85 1.42 -17.21 17.54
CA SER A 85 2.41 -18.08 16.89
C SER A 85 2.68 -19.34 17.69
N GLN A 86 2.74 -19.25 19.02
CA GLN A 86 2.98 -20.42 19.88
C GLN A 86 1.80 -21.39 19.83
N ILE A 87 0.57 -20.87 19.93
CA ILE A 87 -0.65 -21.68 19.84
C ILE A 87 -0.73 -22.37 18.48
N LEU A 88 -0.55 -21.63 17.38
CA LEU A 88 -0.61 -22.20 16.03
C LEU A 88 0.49 -23.24 15.78
N GLN A 89 1.72 -22.98 16.24
CA GLN A 89 2.81 -23.95 16.08
C GLN A 89 2.50 -25.25 16.83
N ASN A 90 1.93 -25.18 18.04
CA ASN A 90 1.51 -26.38 18.78
C ASN A 90 0.46 -27.19 18.00
N TYR A 91 -0.56 -26.54 17.43
CA TYR A 91 -1.56 -27.24 16.60
C TYR A 91 -0.93 -27.93 15.38
N LEU A 92 0.02 -27.26 14.71
CA LEU A 92 0.72 -27.84 13.56
C LEU A 92 1.61 -29.02 13.98
N ASP A 93 2.25 -28.92 15.14
CA ASP A 93 3.12 -29.96 15.67
C ASP A 93 2.30 -31.21 16.04
N GLU A 94 1.16 -31.05 16.72
CA GLU A 94 0.23 -32.14 17.03
C GLU A 94 -0.31 -32.81 15.75
N ALA A 95 -0.64 -32.03 14.73
CA ALA A 95 -1.10 -32.57 13.45
C ALA A 95 0.00 -33.37 12.72
N ASN A 96 1.24 -32.89 12.76
CA ASN A 96 2.38 -33.59 12.17
C ASN A 96 2.70 -34.91 12.89
N GLU A 97 2.58 -34.94 14.22
CA GLU A 97 2.79 -36.17 15.01
C GLU A 97 1.73 -37.24 14.72
N ASN A 98 0.46 -36.83 14.59
CA ASN A 98 -0.64 -37.75 14.25
C ASN A 98 -0.46 -38.38 12.86
N CYS A 99 0.03 -37.64 11.85
CA CYS A 99 0.32 -38.22 10.54
C CYS A 99 1.46 -39.26 10.55
N THR A 100 2.43 -39.15 11.47
CA THR A 100 3.54 -40.12 11.57
C THR A 100 3.18 -41.42 12.29
N SER A 101 2.13 -41.42 13.11
CA SER A 101 1.70 -42.58 13.90
C SER A 101 0.70 -43.49 13.17
N GLU A 102 -0.04 -42.98 12.18
CA GLU A 102 -0.96 -43.78 11.36
C GLU A 102 -0.25 -44.67 10.32
N GLU A 103 0.97 -44.32 9.89
CA GLU A 103 1.77 -45.16 8.97
C GLU A 103 2.55 -46.28 9.67
N SER A 104 2.49 -46.38 11.00
CA SER A 104 3.25 -47.37 11.80
C SER A 104 2.36 -48.24 12.71
N GLY A 105 1.14 -48.56 12.26
CA GLY A 105 0.15 -49.35 13.00
C GLY A 105 -0.28 -50.68 12.36
N ASN A 106 0.53 -51.73 12.57
CA ASN A 106 0.13 -53.13 12.79
C ASN A 106 -0.31 -54.03 11.59
N CYS A 107 0.67 -54.67 10.94
CA CYS A 107 0.50 -55.98 10.32
C CYS A 107 0.73 -57.09 11.37
N GLY A 108 -0.37 -57.55 12.00
CA GLY A 108 -0.37 -58.67 12.93
C GLY A 108 -0.28 -60.02 12.22
N SER A 109 0.85 -60.70 12.44
CA SER A 109 1.22 -62.13 12.34
C SER A 109 0.23 -63.17 11.76
N ASP A 110 0.77 -63.90 10.77
CA ASP A 110 0.63 -65.34 10.48
C ASP A 110 -0.76 -65.96 10.28
N SER A 111 -1.17 -66.13 9.01
CA SER A 111 -1.09 -67.42 8.28
C SER A 111 -2.19 -67.62 7.21
N VAL A 112 -1.76 -68.24 6.10
CA VAL A 112 -2.53 -69.00 5.08
C VAL A 112 -3.34 -68.22 4.01
N ALA A 113 -2.70 -68.12 2.84
CA ALA A 113 -3.21 -68.40 1.48
C ALA A 113 -4.65 -67.99 1.09
N SER A 114 -4.78 -67.02 0.18
CA SER A 114 -5.11 -67.28 -1.24
C SER A 114 -5.74 -66.06 -1.94
N ALA A 115 -4.99 -65.58 -2.94
CA ALA A 115 -5.42 -65.24 -4.29
C ALA A 115 -6.42 -64.08 -4.58
N SER A 116 -5.95 -63.30 -5.55
CA SER A 116 -6.68 -62.61 -6.65
C SER A 116 -7.23 -61.22 -6.33
N THR A 117 -7.09 -60.18 -7.16
CA THR A 117 -6.47 -59.98 -8.47
C THR A 117 -6.60 -58.48 -8.75
N CYS A 118 -5.55 -57.82 -9.27
CA CYS A 118 -5.58 -56.79 -10.33
C CYS A 118 -4.37 -55.85 -10.23
N CYS A 119 -3.33 -56.13 -11.03
CA CYS A 119 -2.80 -55.22 -12.04
C CYS A 119 -1.69 -55.99 -12.78
N SER A 120 -2.03 -56.47 -13.97
CA SER A 120 -1.12 -57.18 -14.87
C SER A 120 -0.70 -56.28 -16.03
N SER A 121 0.51 -56.54 -16.52
CA SER A 121 1.16 -56.12 -17.78
C SER A 121 1.55 -54.64 -17.91
N GLY A 122 2.80 -54.25 -18.17
CA GLY A 122 4.11 -54.88 -18.51
C GLY A 122 5.02 -53.71 -18.94
N GLU A 123 6.35 -53.66 -18.86
CA GLU A 123 7.44 -54.63 -18.74
C GLU A 123 8.73 -53.91 -18.21
N LYS A 124 9.64 -54.71 -17.64
CA LYS A 124 11.08 -54.51 -17.38
C LYS A 124 11.52 -53.70 -16.16
N THR A 125 11.50 -54.44 -15.06
CA THR A 125 12.51 -54.52 -14.01
C THR A 125 13.98 -54.37 -14.46
N THR A 126 14.73 -53.52 -13.76
CA THR A 126 16.04 -53.94 -13.19
C THR A 126 16.13 -53.33 -11.80
N CYS A 127 15.99 -54.23 -10.83
CA CYS A 127 16.04 -54.02 -9.40
C CYS A 127 17.49 -53.90 -8.91
N CYS A 128 17.71 -52.87 -8.08
CA CYS A 128 18.66 -52.76 -6.98
C CYS A 128 19.96 -53.57 -7.05
N SER A 129 21.06 -52.87 -7.34
CA SER A 129 22.39 -53.24 -6.84
C SER A 129 22.95 -52.12 -5.97
N HIS A 130 23.08 -52.43 -4.68
CA HIS A 130 23.93 -51.82 -3.67
C HIS A 130 24.73 -50.56 -4.05
N THR A 131 24.45 -49.47 -3.35
CA THR A 131 25.50 -48.61 -2.81
C THR A 131 25.13 -48.19 -1.40
N GLN A 132 26.03 -48.48 -0.48
CA GLN A 132 25.92 -48.18 0.94
C GLN A 132 26.10 -46.68 1.19
N SER A 133 25.42 -46.22 2.25
CA SER A 133 25.63 -44.99 3.02
C SER A 133 25.54 -43.67 2.27
N ASN A 134 24.41 -42.98 2.47
CA ASN A 134 24.43 -41.76 3.27
C ASN A 134 23.08 -41.59 3.97
N ASN A 135 23.13 -41.44 5.30
CA ASN A 135 22.02 -40.96 6.11
C ASN A 135 21.69 -39.53 5.67
N SER A 136 20.66 -39.36 4.85
CA SER A 136 19.84 -38.15 4.88
C SER A 136 18.44 -38.62 5.22
N LYS A 137 17.99 -38.30 6.43
CA LYS A 137 16.57 -38.32 6.76
C LYS A 137 15.88 -37.52 5.65
N ASP A 138 14.99 -38.13 4.89
CA ASP A 138 14.02 -37.37 4.12
C ASP A 138 13.21 -36.57 5.17
N GLU A 139 13.53 -35.28 5.31
CA GLU A 139 12.74 -34.36 6.10
C GLU A 139 11.36 -34.27 5.45
N THR A 140 10.37 -34.96 6.01
CA THR A 140 9.00 -34.51 5.90
C THR A 140 8.98 -33.07 6.43
N THR A 141 8.81 -32.11 5.52
CA THR A 141 8.99 -30.69 5.80
C THR A 141 7.99 -30.23 6.87
N ARG A 142 8.43 -30.09 8.12
CA ARG A 142 7.62 -29.62 9.25
C ARG A 142 7.08 -28.22 8.92
N GLN A 143 5.77 -28.03 9.05
CA GLN A 143 5.16 -26.72 8.89
C GLN A 143 5.64 -25.78 10.01
N SER A 144 6.06 -24.58 9.62
CA SER A 144 6.60 -23.57 10.53
C SER A 144 5.94 -22.22 10.31
N VAL A 145 5.76 -21.49 11.40
CA VAL A 145 5.10 -20.18 11.41
C VAL A 145 6.11 -19.07 11.71
N TRP A 146 6.04 -17.97 10.96
CA TRP A 146 6.95 -16.83 11.04
C TRP A 146 6.17 -15.53 11.22
N ILE A 147 6.54 -14.71 12.21
CA ILE A 147 5.93 -13.39 12.38
C ILE A 147 6.65 -12.39 11.47
N LEU A 148 5.89 -11.67 10.64
CA LEU A 148 6.42 -10.52 9.91
C LEU A 148 6.60 -9.36 10.88
N ALA A 149 7.85 -8.96 11.11
CA ALA A 149 8.21 -7.91 12.06
C ALA A 149 8.28 -6.51 11.41
N ASP A 150 8.23 -6.43 10.08
CA ASP A 150 8.23 -5.16 9.37
C ASP A 150 6.87 -4.47 9.48
N THR A 151 6.89 -3.16 9.72
CA THR A 151 5.68 -2.35 9.66
C THR A 151 5.26 -2.22 8.21
N SER A 152 4.15 -2.85 7.83
CA SER A 152 3.55 -2.66 6.51
C SER A 152 3.17 -1.19 6.33
N TYR A 153 3.37 -0.64 5.12
CA TYR A 153 3.00 0.75 4.83
C TYR A 153 1.53 1.04 5.13
N SER A 154 0.66 0.18 4.58
CA SER A 154 -0.78 0.21 4.80
C SER A 154 -1.14 -1.10 5.51
N PRO A 155 -1.56 -1.07 6.80
CA PRO A 155 -1.84 -2.28 7.56
C PRO A 155 -2.92 -3.17 6.92
N CYS A 156 -3.79 -2.59 6.10
CA CYS A 156 -4.85 -3.31 5.40
C CYS A 156 -4.40 -4.07 4.14
N CYS A 157 -3.16 -3.88 3.67
CA CYS A 157 -2.62 -4.58 2.50
C CYS A 157 -1.81 -5.79 2.91
N LEU A 158 -1.85 -6.86 2.10
CA LEU A 158 -0.91 -7.97 2.25
C LEU A 158 0.51 -7.53 1.89
N ASP A 159 1.48 -7.90 2.72
CA ASP A 159 2.89 -7.64 2.46
C ASP A 159 3.58 -8.87 1.86
N THR A 160 3.58 -8.95 0.52
CA THR A 160 4.21 -10.08 -0.17
C THR A 160 5.72 -10.00 -0.14
N ILE A 161 6.31 -8.80 -0.06
CA ILE A 161 7.76 -8.62 -0.13
C ILE A 161 8.38 -9.12 1.18
N ALA A 162 7.82 -8.75 2.33
CA ALA A 162 8.26 -9.25 3.62
C ALA A 162 8.05 -10.77 3.73
N ALA A 163 6.93 -11.29 3.22
CA ALA A 163 6.69 -12.74 3.16
C ALA A 163 7.72 -13.47 2.28
N GLU A 164 8.07 -12.91 1.11
CA GLU A 164 9.10 -13.45 0.21
C GLU A 164 10.48 -13.51 0.88
N HIS A 165 10.86 -12.53 1.69
CA HIS A 165 12.12 -12.58 2.46
C HIS A 165 12.20 -13.77 3.43
N SER A 166 11.06 -14.26 3.92
CA SER A 166 10.99 -15.47 4.77
C SER A 166 10.85 -16.78 3.96
N ASN A 167 10.80 -16.71 2.62
CA ASN A 167 10.44 -17.80 1.72
C ASN A 167 9.08 -18.44 2.09
N SER A 168 8.12 -17.63 2.58
CA SER A 168 6.78 -18.11 2.91
C SER A 168 5.93 -18.22 1.65
N THR A 169 5.21 -19.34 1.52
CA THR A 169 4.32 -19.61 0.37
C THR A 169 2.86 -19.28 0.67
N HIS A 170 2.57 -18.99 1.95
CA HIS A 170 1.25 -18.62 2.44
C HIS A 170 1.36 -17.50 3.47
N VAL A 171 0.45 -16.53 3.40
CA VAL A 171 0.38 -15.41 4.35
C VAL A 171 -0.96 -15.42 5.07
N VAL A 172 -0.93 -15.38 6.40
CA VAL A 172 -2.09 -15.14 7.24
C VAL A 172 -2.10 -13.67 7.63
N HIS A 173 -3.12 -12.94 7.21
CA HIS A 173 -3.30 -11.52 7.50
C HIS A 173 -4.36 -11.32 8.58
N PHE A 174 -3.98 -10.61 9.63
CA PHE A 174 -4.84 -10.34 10.78
C PHE A 174 -5.40 -8.93 10.77
N GLY A 175 -6.61 -8.74 11.28
CA GLY A 175 -7.23 -7.42 11.44
C GLY A 175 -7.88 -6.87 10.17
N ASP A 176 -8.01 -5.56 10.04
CA ASP A 176 -8.73 -4.94 8.93
C ASP A 176 -7.98 -5.06 7.59
N ALA A 177 -8.70 -5.29 6.48
CA ALA A 177 -8.09 -5.62 5.18
C ALA A 177 -8.80 -4.95 3.99
N CYS A 178 -8.01 -4.55 2.99
CA CYS A 178 -8.51 -3.98 1.73
C CYS A 178 -9.08 -5.01 0.77
N LEU A 179 -8.73 -6.29 0.95
CA LEU A 179 -9.17 -7.42 0.12
C LEU A 179 -8.87 -7.24 -1.38
N ASN A 180 -7.93 -6.37 -1.73
CA ASN A 180 -7.47 -6.26 -3.10
C ASN A 180 -6.72 -7.54 -3.48
N PRO A 181 -6.92 -8.07 -4.70
CA PRO A 181 -6.24 -9.28 -5.14
C PRO A 181 -4.74 -9.04 -5.28
N VAL A 182 -3.96 -10.05 -4.87
CA VAL A 182 -2.51 -10.01 -4.74
C VAL A 182 -1.86 -11.11 -5.57
N SER A 183 -0.94 -10.72 -6.44
CA SER A 183 -0.20 -11.68 -7.26
C SER A 183 0.79 -12.49 -6.41
N LYS A 184 0.99 -13.78 -6.77
CA LYS A 184 2.09 -14.67 -6.33
C LYS A 184 1.96 -15.44 -5.01
N LEU A 185 1.10 -15.04 -4.07
CA LEU A 185 0.96 -15.74 -2.77
C LEU A 185 -0.48 -16.15 -2.48
N SER A 186 -0.64 -17.35 -1.91
CA SER A 186 -1.91 -17.75 -1.29
C SER A 186 -2.08 -17.03 0.04
N SER A 187 -3.32 -16.67 0.38
CA SER A 187 -3.59 -15.86 1.57
C SER A 187 -4.78 -16.36 2.38
N THR A 188 -4.68 -16.19 3.69
CA THR A 188 -5.79 -16.41 4.62
C THR A 188 -6.02 -15.15 5.44
N TYR A 189 -7.24 -14.67 5.50
CA TYR A 189 -7.60 -13.48 6.28
C TYR A 189 -8.31 -13.86 7.59
N VAL A 190 -7.92 -13.20 8.68
CA VAL A 190 -8.48 -13.39 10.02
C VAL A 190 -8.74 -12.02 10.64
N PHE A 191 -9.95 -11.51 10.49
CA PHE A 191 -10.28 -10.17 10.96
C PHE A 191 -10.39 -10.07 12.49
N GLY A 192 -10.73 -11.19 13.13
CA GLY A 192 -11.05 -11.27 14.53
C GLY A 192 -12.45 -10.75 14.87
N LYS A 193 -12.89 -10.97 16.12
CA LYS A 193 -14.21 -10.55 16.62
C LYS A 193 -14.07 -9.63 17.84
N PRO A 194 -13.82 -8.33 17.66
CA PRO A 194 -13.67 -7.38 18.76
C PRO A 194 -14.93 -7.26 19.59
N CYS A 195 -14.78 -7.08 20.90
CA CYS A 195 -15.84 -6.77 21.84
C CYS A 195 -16.59 -5.47 21.43
N VAL A 196 -17.91 -5.56 21.31
CA VAL A 196 -18.81 -4.43 21.01
C VAL A 196 -19.89 -4.35 22.09
N ASN A 197 -20.19 -3.14 22.57
CA ASN A 197 -21.34 -2.90 23.44
C ASN A 197 -22.56 -2.55 22.56
N VAL A 198 -23.29 -3.58 22.18
CA VAL A 198 -24.39 -3.47 21.22
C VAL A 198 -25.46 -2.49 21.72
N GLU A 199 -25.84 -2.57 22.99
CA GLU A 199 -26.86 -1.71 23.58
C GLU A 199 -26.47 -0.22 23.54
N ALA A 200 -25.23 0.11 23.92
CA ALA A 200 -24.73 1.49 23.90
C ALA A 200 -24.63 2.05 22.47
N VAL A 201 -24.16 1.23 21.51
CA VAL A 201 -24.10 1.62 20.09
C VAL A 201 -25.50 1.91 19.56
N VAL A 202 -26.49 1.04 19.86
CA VAL A 202 -27.89 1.25 19.44
C VAL A 202 -28.43 2.56 20.02
N GLU A 203 -28.19 2.84 21.31
CA GLU A 203 -28.64 4.08 21.95
C GLU A 203 -28.09 5.35 21.29
N SER A 204 -26.87 5.29 20.75
CA SER A 204 -26.26 6.41 20.02
C SER A 204 -26.65 6.49 18.55
N ILE A 205 -27.10 5.38 17.95
CA ILE A 205 -27.66 5.36 16.59
C ILE A 205 -29.04 6.01 16.54
N LEU A 206 -29.91 5.68 17.50
CA LEU A 206 -31.30 6.15 17.53
C LEU A 206 -31.48 7.67 17.33
N PRO A 207 -30.73 8.57 18.00
CA PRO A 207 -30.90 10.02 17.81
C PRO A 207 -30.46 10.53 16.43
N LEU A 208 -29.72 9.73 15.65
CA LEU A 208 -29.30 10.08 14.29
C LEU A 208 -30.37 9.73 13.24
N ILE A 209 -31.32 8.86 13.58
CA ILE A 209 -32.36 8.37 12.67
C ILE A 209 -33.59 9.30 12.74
N LYS A 210 -34.14 9.66 11.57
CA LYS A 210 -35.37 10.45 11.43
C LYS A 210 -36.47 9.59 10.82
N ASP A 211 -37.73 10.02 10.91
CA ASP A 211 -38.91 9.22 10.53
C ASP A 211 -38.89 8.65 9.10
N GLU A 212 -38.22 9.32 8.14
CA GLU A 212 -38.07 8.88 6.74
C GLU A 212 -36.59 8.74 6.30
N SER A 213 -35.65 8.65 7.25
CA SER A 213 -34.22 8.61 6.87
C SER A 213 -33.83 7.27 6.26
N LYS A 214 -33.09 7.30 5.17
CA LYS A 214 -32.36 6.15 4.65
C LYS A 214 -31.00 6.07 5.32
N VAL A 215 -30.69 4.94 5.96
CA VAL A 215 -29.49 4.77 6.78
C VAL A 215 -28.69 3.58 6.30
N CYS A 216 -27.38 3.77 6.10
CA CYS A 216 -26.44 2.69 5.82
C CYS A 216 -25.57 2.44 7.05
N LEU A 217 -25.59 1.22 7.58
CA LEU A 217 -24.68 0.80 8.63
C LEU A 217 -23.43 0.16 8.00
N MET A 218 -22.25 0.67 8.33
CA MET A 218 -20.96 0.17 7.85
C MET A 218 -19.98 0.05 9.01
N SER A 219 -18.93 -0.74 8.83
CA SER A 219 -17.83 -0.83 9.79
C SER A 219 -16.52 -1.18 9.10
N ASP A 220 -15.41 -1.22 9.83
CA ASP A 220 -14.20 -1.94 9.42
C ASP A 220 -14.43 -3.47 9.40
N ALA A 221 -13.55 -4.23 8.74
CA ALA A 221 -13.76 -5.67 8.53
C ALA A 221 -13.97 -6.47 9.83
N PRO A 222 -13.23 -6.20 10.94
CA PRO A 222 -13.41 -6.93 12.20
C PRO A 222 -14.78 -6.74 12.86
N HIS A 223 -15.50 -5.65 12.57
CA HIS A 223 -16.79 -5.34 13.21
C HIS A 223 -17.99 -5.70 12.34
N THR A 224 -17.77 -6.22 11.12
CA THR A 224 -18.87 -6.50 10.18
C THR A 224 -19.83 -7.57 10.71
N TYR A 225 -19.34 -8.47 11.57
CA TYR A 225 -20.15 -9.56 12.13
C TYR A 225 -21.35 -9.08 12.98
N CYS A 226 -21.29 -7.89 13.59
CA CYS A 226 -22.35 -7.39 14.47
C CYS A 226 -23.36 -6.47 13.78
N LEU A 227 -23.15 -6.10 12.51
CA LEU A 227 -24.02 -5.16 11.79
C LEU A 227 -25.47 -5.68 11.65
N SER A 228 -25.65 -6.99 11.44
CA SER A 228 -26.98 -7.59 11.32
C SER A 228 -27.74 -7.54 12.64
N GLU A 229 -27.09 -7.88 13.76
CA GLU A 229 -27.69 -7.78 15.10
C GLU A 229 -28.03 -6.32 15.45
N LEU A 230 -27.15 -5.38 15.11
CA LEU A 230 -27.39 -3.95 15.32
C LEU A 230 -28.60 -3.46 14.52
N LYS A 231 -28.71 -3.84 13.24
CA LYS A 231 -29.86 -3.50 12.41
C LYS A 231 -31.17 -4.00 13.04
N GLU A 232 -31.21 -5.26 13.46
CA GLU A 232 -32.40 -5.85 14.08
C GLU A 232 -32.80 -5.12 15.37
N LYS A 233 -31.84 -4.86 16.28
CA LYS A 233 -32.11 -4.14 17.54
C LYS A 233 -32.50 -2.69 17.34
N VAL A 234 -31.94 -2.01 16.34
CA VAL A 234 -32.34 -0.63 16.00
C VAL A 234 -33.79 -0.62 15.51
N ILE A 235 -34.16 -1.51 14.59
CA ILE A 235 -35.53 -1.62 14.08
C ILE A 235 -36.51 -1.95 15.22
N GLU A 236 -36.15 -2.88 16.11
CA GLU A 236 -36.96 -3.23 17.28
C GLU A 236 -37.23 -2.02 18.19
N LYS A 237 -36.21 -1.19 18.45
CA LYS A 237 -36.36 0.02 19.28
C LYS A 237 -37.10 1.16 18.58
N LEU A 238 -37.05 1.25 17.24
CA LEU A 238 -37.78 2.25 16.47
C LEU A 238 -39.27 1.94 16.38
N GLY A 239 -39.67 0.67 16.37
CA GLY A 239 -41.08 0.26 16.33
C GLY A 239 -41.71 0.47 14.94
N GLU A 240 -42.80 1.24 14.86
CA GLU A 240 -43.41 1.66 13.59
C GLU A 240 -42.60 2.83 13.00
N TRP A 241 -41.76 2.54 12.01
CA TRP A 241 -40.88 3.50 11.35
C TRP A 241 -40.84 3.25 9.84
N ASP A 242 -40.95 4.33 9.06
CA ASP A 242 -41.19 4.29 7.61
C ASP A 242 -39.93 4.45 6.75
N GLY A 243 -38.74 4.48 7.37
CA GLY A 243 -37.48 4.59 6.63
C GLY A 243 -36.87 3.24 6.24
N GLU A 244 -35.60 3.29 5.82
CA GLU A 244 -34.85 2.11 5.38
C GLU A 244 -33.47 2.03 6.06
N ILE A 245 -33.11 0.83 6.55
CA ILE A 245 -31.77 0.54 7.06
C ILE A 245 -31.11 -0.56 6.22
N VAL A 246 -30.00 -0.24 5.58
CA VAL A 246 -29.15 -1.16 4.82
C VAL A 246 -27.84 -1.42 5.55
N ILE A 247 -27.20 -2.56 5.27
CA ILE A 247 -25.89 -2.93 5.86
C ILE A 247 -24.84 -3.08 4.76
N ALA A 248 -23.62 -2.64 5.06
CA ALA A 248 -22.47 -2.82 4.19
C ALA A 248 -21.64 -4.04 4.62
N GLU A 249 -21.83 -5.16 3.93
CA GLU A 249 -21.07 -6.40 4.12
C GLU A 249 -19.69 -6.33 3.42
N LEU A 250 -18.81 -7.28 3.73
CA LEU A 250 -17.54 -7.44 3.02
C LEU A 250 -17.75 -8.05 1.64
N ASN A 251 -17.04 -7.51 0.66
CA ASN A 251 -16.87 -8.14 -0.65
C ASN A 251 -15.91 -9.32 -0.54
N TRP A 252 -16.41 -10.46 -0.05
CA TRP A 252 -15.61 -11.64 0.26
C TRP A 252 -15.05 -12.35 -0.98
N GLU A 253 -15.61 -12.11 -2.17
CA GLU A 253 -15.10 -12.63 -3.45
C GLU A 253 -13.95 -11.80 -4.03
N LYS A 254 -13.84 -10.50 -3.64
CA LYS A 254 -12.80 -9.58 -4.12
C LYS A 254 -11.37 -10.13 -4.09
N PRO A 255 -10.89 -10.76 -2.99
CA PRO A 255 -9.51 -11.21 -2.90
C PRO A 255 -9.25 -12.50 -3.70
N SER A 256 -10.29 -13.26 -4.05
CA SER A 256 -10.19 -14.50 -4.84
C SER A 256 -10.36 -14.26 -6.34
N LYS A 257 -10.57 -13.01 -6.76
CA LYS A 257 -10.59 -12.63 -8.18
C LYS A 257 -9.26 -13.00 -8.86
N ASP A 258 -9.33 -13.26 -10.16
CA ASP A 258 -8.19 -13.67 -11.01
C ASP A 258 -7.55 -15.02 -10.64
N GLY A 259 -8.34 -15.94 -10.05
CA GLY A 259 -7.91 -17.33 -9.79
C GLY A 259 -6.99 -17.49 -8.57
N GLN A 260 -7.02 -16.54 -7.63
CA GLN A 260 -6.19 -16.54 -6.43
C GLN A 260 -6.82 -17.37 -5.30
N ASP A 261 -6.01 -18.17 -4.60
CA ASP A 261 -6.43 -18.92 -3.40
C ASP A 261 -6.37 -17.99 -2.17
N ALA A 262 -7.42 -17.19 -2.01
CA ALA A 262 -7.67 -16.37 -0.85
C ALA A 262 -8.90 -16.88 -0.09
N VAL A 263 -8.78 -17.07 1.22
CA VAL A 263 -9.88 -17.52 2.08
C VAL A 263 -9.97 -16.63 3.32
N ILE A 264 -11.18 -16.28 3.73
CA ILE A 264 -11.42 -15.58 4.99
C ILE A 264 -11.81 -16.64 6.03
N ILE A 265 -11.32 -16.55 7.27
CA ILE A 265 -11.69 -17.50 8.33
C ILE A 265 -12.86 -16.94 9.14
N ASP A 266 -13.85 -17.81 9.42
CA ASP A 266 -14.94 -17.53 10.36
C ASP A 266 -15.76 -16.28 10.00
N TYR A 267 -15.91 -16.01 8.70
CA TYR A 267 -16.83 -14.98 8.21
C TYR A 267 -18.21 -15.59 7.94
N PRO A 268 -19.26 -15.17 8.67
CA PRO A 268 -20.56 -15.85 8.65
C PRO A 268 -21.29 -15.77 7.31
N PHE A 269 -20.97 -14.78 6.46
CA PHE A 269 -21.71 -14.48 5.24
C PHE A 269 -21.02 -14.98 3.95
N GLN A 270 -20.00 -15.83 4.03
CA GLN A 270 -19.32 -16.38 2.83
C GLN A 270 -20.22 -17.19 1.92
N ASN A 271 -21.33 -17.71 2.44
CA ASN A 271 -22.28 -18.51 1.65
C ASN A 271 -23.38 -17.64 1.02
N THR A 272 -23.40 -16.33 1.30
CA THR A 272 -24.34 -15.40 0.70
C THR A 272 -23.87 -15.09 -0.71
N LYS A 273 -24.65 -15.50 -1.72
CA LYS A 273 -24.37 -15.15 -3.12
C LYS A 273 -24.33 -13.63 -3.26
N LEU A 274 -23.23 -13.13 -3.83
CA LEU A 274 -23.12 -11.76 -4.29
C LEU A 274 -23.69 -11.71 -5.71
N GLU A 275 -24.54 -10.74 -5.99
CA GLU A 275 -25.06 -10.52 -7.34
C GLU A 275 -24.15 -9.53 -8.08
N ASP A 276 -24.07 -9.64 -9.40
CA ASP A 276 -23.26 -8.72 -10.21
C ASP A 276 -23.78 -7.28 -10.08
N ASP A 277 -25.10 -7.13 -9.96
CA ASP A 277 -25.79 -5.85 -9.79
C ASP A 277 -25.69 -5.28 -8.36
N ASP A 278 -25.08 -5.98 -7.39
CA ASP A 278 -24.94 -5.44 -6.04
C ASP A 278 -24.05 -4.19 -6.03
N LEU A 279 -24.50 -3.13 -5.35
CA LEU A 279 -23.75 -1.89 -5.21
C LEU A 279 -22.49 -2.09 -4.37
N ARG A 280 -21.32 -1.74 -4.93
CA ARG A 280 -20.00 -1.93 -4.31
C ARG A 280 -19.32 -0.59 -4.04
N ILE A 281 -18.69 -0.47 -2.87
CA ILE A 281 -17.83 0.67 -2.52
C ILE A 281 -16.53 0.13 -1.94
N GLY A 282 -15.45 0.14 -2.72
CA GLY A 282 -14.16 -0.38 -2.29
C GLY A 282 -14.19 -1.87 -1.97
N ASN A 283 -14.07 -2.22 -0.68
CA ASN A 283 -14.14 -3.59 -0.18
C ASN A 283 -15.52 -3.96 0.40
N ARG A 284 -16.55 -3.14 0.17
CA ARG A 284 -17.90 -3.32 0.72
C ARG A 284 -18.94 -3.60 -0.36
N VAL A 285 -19.96 -4.36 0.02
CA VAL A 285 -21.19 -4.59 -0.73
C VAL A 285 -22.36 -4.11 0.11
N ILE A 286 -23.17 -3.18 -0.41
CA ILE A 286 -24.34 -2.67 0.34
C ILE A 286 -25.54 -3.55 0.03
N LYS A 287 -25.99 -4.33 1.02
CA LYS A 287 -27.09 -5.28 0.85
C LYS A 287 -28.42 -4.55 0.69
N GLY A 288 -29.15 -4.94 -0.35
CA GLY A 288 -30.48 -4.37 -0.68
C GLY A 288 -30.43 -3.24 -1.71
N LEU A 289 -29.24 -2.72 -2.03
CA LEU A 289 -29.03 -1.74 -3.07
C LEU A 289 -28.47 -2.40 -4.33
N LYS A 290 -29.22 -2.28 -5.43
CA LYS A 290 -28.81 -2.78 -6.74
C LYS A 290 -28.57 -1.64 -7.70
N VAL A 291 -27.59 -1.82 -8.55
CA VAL A 291 -27.26 -0.95 -9.68
C VAL A 291 -28.02 -1.46 -10.88
N ASN A 292 -28.62 -0.56 -11.66
CA ASN A 292 -29.31 -0.95 -12.89
C ASN A 292 -28.27 -1.24 -13.98
N SER A 293 -27.89 -2.51 -14.15
CA SER A 293 -26.88 -2.96 -15.14
C SER A 293 -27.31 -2.86 -16.62
N ASN A 294 -28.49 -2.30 -16.91
CA ASN A 294 -29.08 -2.28 -18.25
C ASN A 294 -28.72 -1.05 -19.12
N GLN A 295 -27.85 -0.14 -18.66
CA GLN A 295 -27.39 0.99 -19.47
C GLN A 295 -25.87 0.92 -19.66
N GLN A 296 -25.43 0.21 -20.69
CA GLN A 296 -24.11 0.41 -21.29
C GLN A 296 -24.09 1.82 -21.90
N ASP A 297 -23.75 2.85 -21.14
CA ASP A 297 -23.30 4.17 -21.62
C ASP A 297 -22.87 5.01 -20.38
N ASP A 298 -21.68 5.64 -20.43
CA ASP A 298 -21.11 6.81 -19.72
C ASP A 298 -21.40 7.16 -18.22
N ASP A 299 -22.37 6.53 -17.52
CA ASP A 299 -22.96 7.05 -16.27
C ASP A 299 -23.00 6.08 -15.07
N PHE A 300 -22.40 4.89 -15.16
CA PHE A 300 -22.45 3.88 -14.07
C PHE A 300 -21.98 4.40 -12.69
N ASP A 301 -20.92 5.21 -12.65
CA ASP A 301 -20.43 5.84 -11.42
C ASP A 301 -21.32 7.01 -10.95
N GLN A 302 -22.05 7.66 -11.88
CA GLN A 302 -23.00 8.72 -11.51
C GLN A 302 -24.23 8.12 -10.83
N GLU A 303 -24.80 7.04 -11.37
CA GLU A 303 -25.97 6.39 -10.79
C GLU A 303 -25.70 5.80 -9.39
N ASN A 304 -24.53 5.16 -9.20
CA ASN A 304 -24.13 4.60 -7.91
C ASN A 304 -24.04 5.67 -6.81
N ASP A 305 -23.42 6.80 -7.14
CA ASP A 305 -23.22 7.90 -6.20
C ASP A 305 -24.54 8.59 -5.88
N ILE A 306 -25.44 8.71 -6.85
CA ILE A 306 -26.80 9.23 -6.63
C ILE A 306 -27.54 8.37 -5.61
N ILE A 307 -27.48 7.04 -5.74
CA ILE A 307 -28.14 6.12 -4.80
C ILE A 307 -27.59 6.31 -3.39
N THR A 308 -26.27 6.32 -3.21
CA THR A 308 -25.65 6.41 -1.87
C THR A 308 -25.78 7.79 -1.24
N GLN A 309 -25.88 8.84 -2.05
CA GLN A 309 -26.11 10.21 -1.56
C GLN A 309 -27.46 10.36 -0.86
N GLU A 310 -28.44 9.50 -1.13
CA GLU A 310 -29.71 9.50 -0.39
C GLU A 310 -29.57 8.93 1.04
N TYR A 311 -28.48 8.21 1.34
CA TYR A 311 -28.28 7.55 2.63
C TYR A 311 -27.39 8.37 3.57
N THR A 312 -27.76 8.37 4.85
CA THR A 312 -26.87 8.73 5.95
C THR A 312 -26.04 7.51 6.34
N LEU A 313 -24.71 7.64 6.31
CA LEU A 313 -23.80 6.60 6.75
C LEU A 313 -23.56 6.68 8.26
N ILE A 314 -23.72 5.56 8.94
CA ILE A 314 -23.23 5.36 10.31
C ILE A 314 -22.14 4.29 10.25
N HIS A 315 -20.91 4.70 10.55
CA HIS A 315 -19.73 3.85 10.54
C HIS A 315 -19.34 3.49 11.97
N LEU A 316 -19.23 2.19 12.26
CA LEU A 316 -18.62 1.70 13.50
C LEU A 316 -17.11 1.74 13.35
N THR A 317 -16.42 2.37 14.29
CA THR A 317 -15.00 2.80 14.26
C THR A 317 -14.70 4.00 13.38
N THR A 318 -13.54 4.59 13.63
CA THR A 318 -12.91 5.57 12.74
C THR A 318 -12.09 4.84 11.68
N PRO A 319 -12.46 4.93 10.39
CA PRO A 319 -11.64 4.41 9.31
C PRO A 319 -10.45 5.33 9.02
N PRO A 320 -9.42 4.88 8.26
CA PRO A 320 -8.31 5.75 7.86
C PRO A 320 -8.77 6.95 7.03
N ASP A 321 -8.01 8.06 7.08
CA ASP A 321 -8.32 9.32 6.40
C ASP A 321 -8.71 9.18 4.92
N SER A 322 -8.03 8.32 4.17
CA SER A 322 -8.40 8.03 2.78
C SER A 322 -9.81 7.46 2.67
N ARG A 323 -10.14 6.46 3.48
CA ARG A 323 -11.49 5.88 3.50
C ARG A 323 -12.53 6.88 3.99
N MET A 324 -12.21 7.71 5.00
CA MET A 324 -13.12 8.78 5.45
C MET A 324 -13.45 9.76 4.32
N LEU A 325 -12.44 10.23 3.59
CA LEU A 325 -12.62 11.14 2.47
C LEU A 325 -13.48 10.50 1.37
N LEU A 326 -13.20 9.25 1.00
CA LEU A 326 -14.00 8.51 0.02
C LEU A 326 -15.46 8.37 0.46
N LEU A 327 -15.72 7.99 1.70
CA LEU A 327 -17.09 7.84 2.21
C LEU A 327 -17.83 9.19 2.23
N SER A 328 -17.12 10.28 2.51
CA SER A 328 -17.71 11.63 2.50
C SER A 328 -18.11 12.12 1.10
N THR A 329 -17.53 11.57 0.02
CA THR A 329 -17.96 11.88 -1.35
C THR A 329 -19.12 11.00 -1.84
N LYS A 330 -19.31 9.83 -1.21
CA LYS A 330 -20.36 8.86 -1.59
C LYS A 330 -21.67 9.05 -0.82
N PHE A 331 -21.63 9.45 0.45
CA PHE A 331 -22.82 9.57 1.30
C PHE A 331 -23.14 11.03 1.65
N SER A 332 -24.41 11.35 1.91
CA SER A 332 -24.82 12.72 2.29
C SER A 332 -24.21 13.20 3.60
N THR A 333 -24.20 12.31 4.60
CA THR A 333 -23.68 12.57 5.94
C THR A 333 -23.04 11.31 6.47
N VAL A 334 -21.88 11.44 7.12
CA VAL A 334 -21.16 10.32 7.73
C VAL A 334 -21.01 10.58 9.22
N ASN A 335 -21.42 9.62 10.04
CA ASN A 335 -21.24 9.64 11.49
C ASN A 335 -20.39 8.44 11.92
N TYR A 336 -19.51 8.64 12.89
CA TYR A 336 -18.61 7.60 13.40
C TYR A 336 -18.97 7.29 14.86
N ILE A 337 -18.99 6.00 15.23
CA ILE A 337 -19.33 5.55 16.59
C ILE A 337 -18.23 4.63 17.11
N GLU A 338 -17.79 4.87 18.34
CA GLU A 338 -16.88 3.97 19.04
C GLU A 338 -17.62 2.69 19.50
N PRO A 339 -17.24 1.49 19.05
CA PRO A 339 -18.02 0.27 19.31
C PRO A 339 -18.09 -0.17 20.78
N GLN A 340 -17.14 0.25 21.63
CA GLN A 340 -17.04 -0.20 23.01
C GLN A 340 -17.81 0.67 23.99
N LEU A 341 -17.70 2.00 23.82
CA LEU A 341 -18.37 2.99 24.65
C LEU A 341 -19.73 3.40 24.06
N GLY A 342 -19.93 3.21 22.76
CA GLY A 342 -21.10 3.73 22.04
C GLY A 342 -21.06 5.24 21.89
N GLU A 343 -19.90 5.90 21.93
CA GLU A 343 -19.81 7.35 21.83
C GLU A 343 -19.72 7.81 20.37
N LEU A 344 -20.38 8.93 20.05
CA LEU A 344 -20.25 9.59 18.76
C LEU A 344 -18.87 10.27 18.66
N LEU A 345 -18.12 9.88 17.63
CA LEU A 345 -16.80 10.41 17.36
C LEU A 345 -16.93 11.62 16.42
N TYR A 346 -16.58 12.79 16.93
CA TYR A 346 -16.52 14.03 16.15
C TYR A 346 -15.15 14.16 15.51
N GLU A 347 -15.02 13.62 14.31
CA GLU A 347 -13.79 13.77 13.53
C GLU A 347 -13.93 14.81 12.43
N ARG A 348 -12.84 15.54 12.20
CA ARG A 348 -12.76 16.47 11.08
C ARG A 348 -12.63 15.65 9.80
N SER A 349 -13.72 15.56 9.04
CA SER A 349 -13.68 14.93 7.72
C SER A 349 -12.60 15.59 6.85
N PRO A 350 -11.78 14.82 6.14
CA PRO A 350 -10.80 15.38 5.22
C PRO A 350 -11.50 16.25 4.16
N ASN A 351 -10.83 17.34 3.76
CA ASN A 351 -11.48 18.39 2.96
C ASN A 351 -11.23 18.19 1.46
N LEU A 352 -12.28 17.93 0.70
CA LEU A 352 -12.25 17.79 -0.76
C LEU A 352 -11.71 19.05 -1.47
N MET A 353 -11.92 20.24 -0.90
CA MET A 353 -11.37 21.50 -1.43
C MET A 353 -9.84 21.53 -1.39
N LYS A 354 -9.22 20.87 -0.39
CA LYS A 354 -7.76 20.71 -0.36
C LYS A 354 -7.28 19.80 -1.49
N ARG A 355 -8.04 18.75 -1.81
CA ARG A 355 -7.75 17.86 -2.95
C ARG A 355 -7.83 18.60 -4.28
N TYR A 356 -8.88 19.40 -4.46
CA TYR A 356 -9.02 20.26 -5.63
C TYR A 356 -7.82 21.21 -5.79
N ARG A 357 -7.36 21.83 -4.69
CA ARG A 357 -6.15 22.64 -4.70
C ARG A 357 -4.91 21.83 -5.14
N PHE A 358 -4.68 20.65 -4.57
CA PHE A 358 -3.53 19.81 -4.92
C PHE A 358 -3.55 19.34 -6.37
N MET A 359 -4.73 19.06 -6.94
CA MET A 359 -4.89 18.77 -8.37
C MET A 359 -4.41 19.94 -9.24
N HIS A 360 -4.78 21.19 -8.89
CA HIS A 360 -4.29 22.36 -9.62
C HIS A 360 -2.78 22.60 -9.45
N GLU A 361 -2.24 22.34 -8.25
CA GLU A 361 -0.79 22.36 -8.04
C GLU A 361 -0.09 21.30 -8.92
N ALA A 362 -0.68 20.11 -9.07
CA ALA A 362 -0.18 19.05 -9.96
C ALA A 362 -0.19 19.46 -11.45
N ARG A 363 -1.21 20.21 -11.90
CA ARG A 363 -1.27 20.72 -13.28
C ARG A 363 -0.08 21.62 -13.61
N SER A 364 0.31 22.46 -12.66
CA SER A 364 1.43 23.41 -12.81
C SER A 364 2.80 22.77 -12.56
N ALA A 365 2.85 21.53 -12.07
CA ALA A 365 4.09 20.83 -11.77
C ALA A 365 4.89 20.53 -13.04
N SER A 366 6.21 20.67 -12.98
CA SER A 366 7.11 20.24 -14.08
C SER A 366 7.62 18.81 -13.88
N THR A 367 7.78 18.41 -12.62
CA THR A 367 8.30 17.09 -12.25
C THR A 367 7.34 16.36 -11.29
N VAL A 368 6.93 15.16 -11.68
CA VAL A 368 6.06 14.27 -10.91
C VAL A 368 6.87 13.13 -10.31
N GLY A 369 6.78 12.92 -9.00
CA GLY A 369 7.34 11.74 -8.33
C GLY A 369 6.26 10.66 -8.19
N ILE A 370 6.43 9.51 -8.80
CA ILE A 370 5.52 8.37 -8.67
C ILE A 370 5.96 7.55 -7.45
N LEU A 371 5.12 7.51 -6.42
CA LEU A 371 5.33 6.71 -5.20
C LEU A 371 4.65 5.36 -5.34
N LEU A 372 5.45 4.31 -5.44
CA LEU A 372 5.01 2.93 -5.33
C LEU A 372 5.24 2.43 -3.92
N ASN A 373 4.14 2.21 -3.20
CA ASN A 373 4.20 1.73 -1.83
C ASN A 373 4.19 0.20 -1.72
N THR A 374 3.43 -0.46 -2.60
CA THR A 374 3.36 -1.92 -2.67
C THR A 374 3.34 -2.36 -4.13
N LEU A 375 4.20 -3.32 -4.46
CA LEU A 375 4.21 -4.01 -5.77
C LEU A 375 3.28 -5.24 -5.79
N SER A 376 2.61 -5.52 -4.65
CA SER A 376 1.87 -6.75 -4.42
C SER A 376 0.48 -6.72 -5.05
N LEU A 377 -0.12 -5.53 -5.14
CA LEU A 377 -1.46 -5.34 -5.67
C LEU A 377 -1.47 -5.63 -7.19
N SER A 378 -2.46 -6.43 -7.60
CA SER A 378 -2.78 -6.62 -9.02
C SER A 378 -3.00 -5.27 -9.73
N ASN A 379 -2.74 -5.24 -11.04
CA ASN A 379 -2.91 -4.07 -11.90
C ASN A 379 -2.05 -2.82 -11.60
N THR A 380 -1.28 -2.80 -10.50
CA THR A 380 -0.35 -1.69 -10.16
C THR A 380 0.62 -1.37 -11.30
N LEU A 381 1.19 -2.38 -11.95
CA LEU A 381 2.13 -2.19 -13.06
C LEU A 381 1.45 -1.61 -14.31
N LYS A 382 0.21 -2.04 -14.60
CA LYS A 382 -0.58 -1.49 -15.72
C LYS A 382 -0.87 -0.01 -15.49
N LEU A 383 -1.37 0.32 -14.30
CA LEU A 383 -1.66 1.70 -13.91
C LEU A 383 -0.39 2.57 -13.90
N MET A 384 0.74 2.03 -13.43
CA MET A 384 2.03 2.73 -13.47
C MET A 384 2.45 3.07 -14.90
N ASN A 385 2.34 2.12 -15.84
CA ASN A 385 2.69 2.34 -17.24
C ASN A 385 1.80 3.41 -17.88
N LEU A 386 0.51 3.41 -17.57
CA LEU A 386 -0.44 4.44 -18.00
C LEU A 386 -0.11 5.82 -17.44
N LEU A 387 0.19 5.92 -16.14
CA LEU A 387 0.61 7.17 -15.52
C LEU A 387 1.88 7.72 -16.18
N ILE A 388 2.85 6.85 -16.47
CA ILE A 388 4.08 7.24 -17.18
C ILE A 388 3.74 7.76 -18.59
N LYS A 389 2.80 7.13 -19.30
CA LYS A 389 2.32 7.59 -20.62
C LYS A 389 1.72 8.99 -20.50
N TRP A 390 0.72 9.18 -19.64
CA TRP A 390 0.06 10.49 -19.45
C TRP A 390 1.04 11.61 -19.08
N ILE A 391 1.99 11.33 -18.18
CA ILE A 391 2.99 12.34 -17.77
C ILE A 391 3.91 12.71 -18.93
N LYS A 392 4.31 11.74 -19.77
CA LYS A 392 5.12 11.99 -20.97
C LYS A 392 4.35 12.77 -22.03
N ASP A 393 3.10 12.42 -22.27
CA ASP A 393 2.24 13.08 -23.25
C ASP A 393 1.97 14.54 -22.86
N ALA A 394 1.85 14.81 -21.56
CA ALA A 394 1.78 16.17 -21.00
C ALA A 394 3.14 16.91 -20.98
N GLY A 395 4.22 16.30 -21.48
CA GLY A 395 5.55 16.92 -21.57
C GLY A 395 6.25 17.14 -20.22
N LYS A 396 5.88 16.39 -19.17
CA LYS A 396 6.42 16.52 -17.81
C LYS A 396 7.46 15.44 -17.49
N LYS A 397 8.34 15.69 -16.52
CA LYS A 397 9.31 14.68 -16.03
C LYS A 397 8.69 13.79 -14.97
N HIS A 398 9.06 12.52 -14.95
CA HIS A 398 8.69 11.58 -13.90
C HIS A 398 9.90 10.90 -13.28
N TYR A 399 9.80 10.62 -11.99
CA TYR A 399 10.73 9.75 -11.26
C TYR A 399 9.94 8.68 -10.53
N LEU A 400 10.40 7.43 -10.60
CA LEU A 400 9.78 6.32 -9.89
C LEU A 400 10.49 6.08 -8.57
N PHE A 401 9.73 6.02 -7.48
CA PHE A 401 10.25 5.75 -6.15
C PHE A 401 9.51 4.57 -5.54
N THR A 402 10.25 3.51 -5.28
CA THR A 402 9.81 2.39 -4.46
C THR A 402 10.28 2.64 -3.04
N VAL A 403 9.37 3.09 -2.18
CA VAL A 403 9.66 3.35 -0.77
C VAL A 403 8.69 2.55 0.10
N GLY A 404 9.15 2.10 1.26
CA GLY A 404 8.24 1.64 2.33
C GLY A 404 7.40 2.82 2.85
N LYS A 405 6.98 2.80 4.13
CA LYS A 405 6.13 3.88 4.68
C LYS A 405 6.70 5.29 4.40
N PRO A 406 6.04 6.11 3.54
CA PRO A 406 6.50 7.46 3.23
C PRO A 406 6.35 8.33 4.45
N ASN A 407 7.38 9.11 4.75
CA ASN A 407 7.36 10.09 5.81
C ASN A 407 7.84 11.43 5.25
N VAL A 408 7.63 12.51 6.01
CA VAL A 408 8.02 13.86 5.60
C VAL A 408 9.51 13.93 5.27
N ALA A 409 10.37 13.33 6.10
CA ALA A 409 11.82 13.36 5.92
C ALA A 409 12.29 12.67 4.62
N LYS A 410 11.76 11.50 4.28
CA LYS A 410 12.09 10.73 3.08
C LYS A 410 11.71 11.50 1.83
N LEU A 411 10.50 12.10 1.81
CA LEU A 411 10.03 12.84 0.64
C LEU A 411 10.71 14.22 0.52
N ALA A 412 11.05 14.88 1.64
CA ALA A 412 11.74 16.17 1.63
C ALA A 412 13.15 16.11 1.00
N ASN A 413 13.79 14.94 0.95
CA ASN A 413 15.09 14.77 0.30
C ASN A 413 15.04 14.98 -1.22
N PHE A 414 13.86 14.86 -1.84
CA PHE A 414 13.68 14.98 -3.28
C PHE A 414 13.08 16.34 -3.65
N GLU A 415 13.87 17.39 -3.45
CA GLU A 415 13.44 18.77 -3.69
C GLU A 415 13.04 19.06 -5.15
N CYS A 416 13.62 18.30 -6.09
CA CYS A 416 13.33 18.38 -7.52
C CYS A 416 11.94 17.86 -7.92
N VAL A 417 11.24 17.18 -7.02
CA VAL A 417 9.86 16.74 -7.24
C VAL A 417 8.92 17.87 -6.82
N ASP A 418 8.02 18.25 -7.72
CA ASP A 418 7.04 19.32 -7.48
C ASP A 418 5.74 18.75 -6.88
N VAL A 419 5.35 17.54 -7.31
CA VAL A 419 4.15 16.83 -6.85
C VAL A 419 4.41 15.33 -6.77
N TRP A 420 3.83 14.67 -5.78
CA TRP A 420 3.87 13.23 -5.62
C TRP A 420 2.56 12.58 -6.08
N CYS A 421 2.62 11.56 -6.92
CA CYS A 421 1.50 10.71 -7.27
C CYS A 421 1.64 9.39 -6.52
N VAL A 422 0.74 9.10 -5.57
CA VAL A 422 0.79 7.87 -4.77
C VAL A 422 -0.06 6.78 -5.38
N ILE A 423 0.54 5.61 -5.60
CA ILE A 423 -0.16 4.40 -6.04
C ILE A 423 -0.29 3.47 -4.84
N GLY A 424 -1.50 3.37 -4.29
CA GLY A 424 -1.82 2.53 -3.14
C GLY A 424 -3.31 2.22 -3.06
N CYS A 425 -3.70 1.31 -2.16
CA CYS A 425 -5.09 0.91 -2.02
C CYS A 425 -6.00 2.07 -1.54
N GLY A 426 -7.27 2.06 -1.94
CA GLY A 426 -8.23 3.10 -1.56
C GLY A 426 -8.66 3.12 -0.09
N GLN A 427 -8.31 2.10 0.69
CA GLN A 427 -8.66 2.02 2.11
C GLN A 427 -7.70 2.82 2.99
N GLY A 428 -6.40 2.49 2.97
CA GLY A 428 -5.36 3.14 3.79
C GLY A 428 -4.06 3.42 3.03
N GLY A 429 -4.01 3.11 1.74
CA GLY A 429 -2.79 3.20 0.94
C GLY A 429 -2.58 4.56 0.27
N VAL A 430 -3.51 5.50 0.45
CA VAL A 430 -3.40 6.87 -0.05
C VAL A 430 -3.15 7.81 1.12
N ILE A 431 -2.10 8.63 0.98
CA ILE A 431 -1.74 9.62 2.00
C ILE A 431 -2.61 10.86 1.82
N VAL A 432 -3.45 11.15 2.80
CA VAL A 432 -4.25 12.37 2.86
C VAL A 432 -3.61 13.31 3.89
N ASP A 433 -2.88 14.30 3.40
CA ASP A 433 -2.22 15.29 4.28
C ASP A 433 -3.24 16.29 4.86
N GLN A 434 -3.74 16.01 6.05
CA GLN A 434 -4.68 16.90 6.75
C GLN A 434 -3.99 18.13 7.36
N PHE A 435 -2.76 17.96 7.85
CA PHE A 435 -2.05 18.95 8.66
C PHE A 435 -1.04 19.79 7.86
N ASN A 436 -0.93 19.53 6.55
CA ASN A 436 0.03 20.17 5.65
C ASN A 436 1.47 19.94 6.12
N GLU A 437 1.76 18.71 6.55
CA GLU A 437 3.07 18.26 7.03
C GLU A 437 4.04 17.99 5.88
N TYR A 438 3.52 17.59 4.72
CA TYR A 438 4.33 17.29 3.55
C TYR A 438 4.69 18.58 2.79
N TRP A 439 5.98 18.71 2.45
CA TRP A 439 6.49 19.88 1.71
C TRP A 439 5.90 20.00 0.30
N ARG A 440 5.56 18.87 -0.32
CA ARG A 440 4.98 18.79 -1.66
C ARG A 440 3.63 18.07 -1.61
N PRO A 441 2.66 18.49 -2.42
CA PRO A 441 1.35 17.84 -2.47
C PRO A 441 1.46 16.38 -2.89
N ILE A 442 0.59 15.55 -2.31
CA ILE A 442 0.44 14.13 -2.67
C ILE A 442 -0.96 13.92 -3.27
N VAL A 443 -1.00 13.53 -4.54
CA VAL A 443 -2.20 13.30 -5.34
C VAL A 443 -2.40 11.83 -5.68
N THR A 444 -3.64 11.45 -5.99
CA THR A 444 -4.00 10.12 -6.50
C THR A 444 -3.80 10.05 -8.03
N PRO A 445 -3.77 8.84 -8.62
CA PRO A 445 -3.73 8.66 -10.07
C PRO A 445 -4.87 9.37 -10.80
N TYR A 446 -6.09 9.32 -10.23
CA TYR A 446 -7.26 10.00 -10.77
C TYR A 446 -7.12 11.54 -10.76
N GLU A 447 -6.63 12.10 -9.65
CA GLU A 447 -6.39 13.55 -9.56
C GLU A 447 -5.30 14.01 -10.52
N LEU A 448 -4.26 13.19 -10.71
CA LEU A 448 -3.22 13.49 -11.68
C LEU A 448 -3.76 13.42 -13.11
N TRP A 449 -4.56 12.40 -13.45
CA TRP A 449 -5.24 12.32 -14.74
C TRP A 449 -6.08 13.57 -15.03
N LEU A 450 -6.92 14.00 -14.08
CA LEU A 450 -7.69 15.26 -14.18
C LEU A 450 -6.79 16.49 -14.34
N ALA A 451 -5.64 16.52 -13.67
CA ALA A 451 -4.71 17.65 -13.76
C ALA A 451 -4.05 17.75 -15.14
N LEU A 452 -3.77 16.60 -15.78
CA LEU A 452 -3.12 16.49 -17.08
C LEU A 452 -4.09 16.66 -18.27
N ALA A 453 -5.40 16.49 -18.03
CA ALA A 453 -6.42 16.71 -19.05
C ALA A 453 -6.38 18.15 -19.61
N PRO A 454 -6.66 18.36 -20.91
CA PRO A 454 -6.62 19.69 -21.52
C PRO A 454 -7.62 20.64 -20.85
N GLU A 455 -8.83 20.16 -20.55
CA GLU A 455 -9.87 20.88 -19.85
C GLU A 455 -10.05 20.37 -18.41
N ILE A 456 -10.16 21.30 -17.45
CA ILE A 456 -10.33 20.94 -16.04
C ILE A 456 -11.83 20.80 -15.76
N GLN A 457 -12.27 19.58 -15.47
CA GLN A 457 -13.62 19.31 -15.01
C GLN A 457 -13.56 18.66 -13.63
N TRP A 458 -13.74 19.46 -12.57
CA TRP A 458 -13.86 18.91 -11.22
C TRP A 458 -15.31 18.50 -10.95
N GLN A 459 -15.57 17.20 -11.07
CA GLN A 459 -16.91 16.62 -10.91
C GLN A 459 -17.29 16.41 -9.43
N GLY A 460 -16.43 16.78 -8.47
CA GLY A 460 -16.65 16.49 -7.04
C GLY A 460 -16.41 15.02 -6.65
N LYS A 461 -16.09 14.17 -7.63
CA LYS A 461 -15.75 12.76 -7.43
C LYS A 461 -14.32 12.60 -6.96
N TRP A 462 -14.09 11.61 -6.09
CA TRP A 462 -12.75 11.24 -5.64
C TRP A 462 -12.58 9.73 -5.77
N VAL A 463 -11.90 9.32 -6.83
CA VAL A 463 -11.72 7.91 -7.21
C VAL A 463 -10.34 7.43 -6.76
N VAL A 464 -10.30 6.24 -6.17
CA VAL A 464 -9.07 5.67 -5.60
C VAL A 464 -8.82 4.22 -6.04
N ASP A 465 -9.85 3.49 -6.45
CA ASP A 465 -9.68 2.12 -6.93
C ASP A 465 -9.01 2.10 -8.31
N PHE A 466 -8.09 1.16 -8.51
CA PHE A 466 -7.26 1.10 -9.71
C PHE A 466 -8.08 0.73 -10.94
N ASP A 467 -8.96 -0.25 -10.82
CA ASP A 467 -9.77 -0.75 -11.93
C ASP A 467 -10.70 0.36 -12.47
N ASP A 468 -11.28 1.17 -11.59
CA ASP A 468 -12.11 2.33 -11.97
C ASP A 468 -11.32 3.38 -12.76
N VAL A 469 -10.03 3.56 -12.45
CA VAL A 469 -9.15 4.49 -13.19
C VAL A 469 -8.70 3.90 -14.51
N LEU A 470 -8.51 2.57 -14.58
CA LEU A 470 -8.13 1.86 -15.80
C LEU A 470 -9.26 1.85 -16.82
N ASN A 471 -10.47 1.48 -16.40
CA ASN A 471 -11.64 1.35 -17.28
C ASN A 471 -12.02 2.67 -17.94
N LYS A 472 -11.97 3.78 -17.19
CA LYS A 472 -12.24 5.13 -17.73
C LYS A 472 -11.34 5.52 -18.91
N ASN A 473 -10.13 4.98 -18.91
CA ASN A 473 -9.14 5.27 -19.93
C ASN A 473 -9.36 4.43 -21.21
N GLU A 474 -9.88 3.21 -21.07
CA GLU A 474 -10.30 2.35 -22.18
C GLU A 474 -11.56 2.93 -22.86
N GLU A 475 -12.43 3.57 -22.10
CA GLU A 475 -13.66 4.23 -22.59
C GLU A 475 -13.38 5.51 -23.39
N ASP A 476 -12.31 6.26 -23.08
CA ASP A 476 -11.90 7.48 -23.80
C ASP A 476 -11.25 7.20 -25.19
N GLY A 477 -11.21 5.94 -25.65
CA GLY A 477 -10.88 5.57 -27.04
C GLY A 477 -9.38 5.40 -27.35
N ASP A 478 -8.53 5.37 -26.33
CA ASP A 478 -7.11 5.04 -26.46
C ASP A 478 -6.92 3.51 -26.34
N ASP A 479 -7.32 2.75 -27.37
CA ASP A 479 -7.04 1.31 -27.45
C ASP A 479 -5.53 1.06 -27.28
N ILE A 480 -5.14 0.40 -26.19
CA ILE A 480 -3.77 -0.05 -25.99
C ILE A 480 -3.67 -1.48 -26.47
N ASP A 481 -3.08 -1.67 -27.65
CA ASP A 481 -2.48 -2.94 -28.05
C ASP A 481 -1.36 -3.29 -27.07
N LEU A 482 -1.70 -3.91 -25.94
CA LEU A 482 -0.75 -4.58 -25.05
C LEU A 482 -0.30 -5.88 -25.71
N GLU A 483 0.50 -5.79 -26.77
CA GLU A 483 1.30 -6.94 -27.19
C GLU A 483 2.28 -7.28 -26.06
N ASP A 484 2.09 -8.48 -25.52
CA ASP A 484 2.98 -9.19 -24.59
C ASP A 484 4.39 -9.36 -25.19
N ASP A 485 5.22 -8.31 -25.15
CA ASP A 485 6.65 -8.43 -25.49
C ASP A 485 7.41 -8.92 -24.25
N GLY A 486 7.26 -10.23 -24.00
CA GLY A 486 8.10 -10.97 -23.08
C GLY A 486 9.59 -10.77 -23.40
N ASN A 487 10.32 -10.25 -22.42
CA ASN A 487 11.79 -10.32 -22.34
C ASN A 487 12.56 -9.72 -23.54
N LYS A 488 12.57 -8.39 -23.65
CA LYS A 488 13.68 -7.67 -24.28
C LYS A 488 14.30 -6.67 -23.32
N THR A 489 15.55 -6.96 -22.98
CA THR A 489 16.53 -6.00 -22.45
C THR A 489 16.41 -4.63 -23.12
N LEU A 490 16.33 -3.61 -22.28
CA LEU A 490 16.50 -2.18 -22.59
C LEU A 490 17.60 -1.98 -23.64
N ASN A 491 17.20 -1.79 -24.90
CA ASN A 491 18.07 -1.27 -25.94
C ASN A 491 17.45 0.03 -26.43
N GLU A 492 17.97 1.13 -25.89
CA GLU A 492 17.80 2.50 -26.39
C GLU A 492 18.23 2.51 -27.86
N ASN A 493 17.29 2.57 -28.81
CA ASN A 493 17.47 3.11 -30.17
C ASN A 493 16.13 3.04 -30.92
N ALA A 494 15.28 4.04 -30.74
CA ALA A 494 14.17 4.33 -31.64
C ALA A 494 14.46 5.66 -32.34
N ASN A 495 14.63 5.59 -33.67
CA ASN A 495 14.79 6.72 -34.56
C ASN A 495 13.50 7.55 -34.58
N GLU A 496 13.55 8.79 -34.09
CA GLU A 496 12.50 9.78 -34.30
C GLU A 496 12.66 10.44 -35.68
N ASN A 497 11.70 10.16 -36.57
CA ASN A 497 11.47 10.97 -37.76
C ASN A 497 10.87 12.31 -37.32
N ASN A 498 11.71 13.33 -37.17
CA ASN A 498 11.28 14.71 -36.91
C ASN A 498 10.64 15.30 -38.17
N THR A 499 9.33 15.57 -38.12
CA THR A 499 8.70 16.62 -38.93
C THR A 499 9.02 17.96 -38.28
N ASP A 500 9.77 18.80 -39.01
CA ASP A 500 10.11 20.16 -38.60
C ASP A 500 8.85 21.04 -38.59
N GLU A 501 8.28 21.28 -37.41
CA GLU A 501 7.37 22.41 -37.17
C GLU A 501 8.18 23.56 -36.55
N ASP A 502 8.10 24.74 -37.18
CA ASP A 502 8.71 26.01 -36.74
C ASP A 502 8.12 26.45 -35.39
N TYR A 503 8.95 26.59 -34.35
CA TYR A 503 8.52 27.01 -33.01
C TYR A 503 8.86 28.48 -32.74
N ASN A 504 7.89 29.23 -32.20
CA ASN A 504 8.06 30.61 -31.75
C ASN A 504 8.60 30.66 -30.31
N SER A 505 9.51 31.60 -30.04
CA SER A 505 10.12 31.82 -28.71
C SER A 505 9.11 32.21 -27.61
N ASP A 506 7.89 32.61 -27.97
CA ASP A 506 6.85 33.06 -27.03
C ASP A 506 6.16 31.90 -26.27
N ASP A 507 6.28 30.66 -26.74
CA ASP A 507 5.66 29.48 -26.11
C ASP A 507 6.34 29.07 -24.78
N ASN A 508 7.51 29.64 -24.47
CA ASN A 508 8.27 29.42 -23.23
C ASN A 508 8.18 30.60 -22.24
N ALA A 509 7.20 31.50 -22.42
CA ALA A 509 6.99 32.59 -21.48
C ALA A 509 6.64 32.05 -20.09
N PRO A 510 7.16 32.64 -19.00
CA PRO A 510 6.81 32.22 -17.66
C PRO A 510 5.30 32.43 -17.43
N GLU A 511 4.60 31.36 -17.10
CA GLU A 511 3.17 31.40 -16.83
C GLU A 511 2.94 31.70 -15.35
N PHE A 512 2.01 32.61 -15.08
CA PHE A 512 1.58 32.86 -13.71
C PHE A 512 0.71 31.70 -13.23
N ASN A 513 1.15 31.00 -12.19
CA ASN A 513 0.35 29.98 -11.54
C ASN A 513 -0.65 30.65 -10.57
N PRO A 514 -1.96 30.61 -10.85
CA PRO A 514 -2.97 31.30 -10.05
C PRO A 514 -3.14 30.70 -8.65
N VAL A 515 -2.72 29.45 -8.43
CA VAL A 515 -2.86 28.77 -7.13
C VAL A 515 -1.69 29.07 -6.20
N THR A 516 -0.47 29.04 -6.73
CA THR A 516 0.73 29.34 -5.92
C THR A 516 1.07 30.83 -5.87
N GLY A 517 0.48 31.63 -6.77
CA GLY A 517 0.76 33.07 -6.89
C GLY A 517 2.17 33.37 -7.39
N LYS A 518 2.85 32.39 -7.99
CA LYS A 518 4.24 32.49 -8.47
C LYS A 518 4.28 32.36 -9.99
N LEU A 519 5.25 33.01 -10.62
CA LEU A 519 5.60 32.74 -12.02
C LEU A 519 6.31 31.39 -12.10
N SER A 520 5.70 30.45 -12.81
CA SER A 520 6.28 29.17 -13.17
C SER A 520 7.02 29.33 -14.50
N LEU A 521 8.28 28.91 -14.54
CA LEU A 521 8.97 28.73 -15.80
C LEU A 521 8.49 27.39 -16.37
N ASN A 522 7.52 27.43 -17.29
CA ASN A 522 7.14 26.24 -18.03
C ASN A 522 8.37 25.74 -18.79
N LYS A 523 8.92 24.60 -18.36
CA LYS A 523 9.96 23.88 -19.10
C LYS A 523 9.40 22.53 -19.48
N PRO A 524 8.49 22.45 -20.47
CA PRO A 524 8.14 21.17 -21.03
C PRO A 524 9.40 20.48 -21.54
N LEU A 525 9.36 19.15 -21.53
CA LEU A 525 10.46 18.29 -21.95
C LEU A 525 10.58 18.28 -23.49
N ARG A 526 10.88 19.42 -24.11
CA ARG A 526 11.25 19.60 -25.53
C ARG A 526 11.86 21.00 -25.65
N GLN A 527 13.10 21.21 -26.10
CA GLN A 527 13.70 20.69 -27.31
C GLN A 527 15.21 20.44 -27.12
N LEU A 528 15.68 19.26 -27.50
CA LEU A 528 17.11 18.98 -27.60
C LEU A 528 17.82 19.97 -28.53
N LYS A 529 17.18 20.39 -29.63
CA LYS A 529 17.69 21.40 -30.57
C LYS A 529 17.93 22.78 -29.91
N HIS A 530 17.01 23.28 -29.08
CA HIS A 530 17.19 24.58 -28.40
C HIS A 530 18.33 24.52 -27.37
N LEU A 531 18.49 23.39 -26.70
CA LEU A 531 19.56 23.17 -25.72
C LEU A 531 20.90 22.93 -26.38
N GLN A 532 20.93 22.28 -27.55
CA GLN A 532 22.13 22.16 -28.38
C GLN A 532 22.50 23.52 -28.93
N LEU A 533 21.54 24.35 -29.37
CA LEU A 533 21.78 25.73 -29.77
C LEU A 533 22.22 26.62 -28.60
N GLU A 534 21.71 26.45 -27.38
CA GLU A 534 22.20 27.17 -26.19
C GLU A 534 23.58 26.67 -25.76
N LEU A 535 23.84 25.36 -25.74
CA LEU A 535 25.18 24.82 -25.48
C LEU A 535 26.17 25.22 -26.56
N ASP A 536 25.76 25.21 -27.83
CA ASP A 536 26.57 25.61 -28.98
C ASP A 536 26.73 27.13 -29.05
N ALA A 537 25.74 27.92 -28.60
CA ALA A 537 25.85 29.37 -28.42
C ALA A 537 26.84 29.70 -27.31
N VAL A 538 26.77 29.01 -26.16
CA VAL A 538 27.73 29.14 -25.06
C VAL A 538 29.12 28.66 -25.49
N SER A 539 29.20 27.61 -26.31
CA SER A 539 30.46 27.10 -26.88
C SER A 539 31.02 28.02 -27.97
N SER A 540 30.18 28.68 -28.77
CA SER A 540 30.60 29.61 -29.84
C SER A 540 30.93 31.01 -29.31
N LEU A 541 30.33 31.44 -28.19
CA LEU A 541 30.76 32.61 -27.41
C LEU A 541 32.18 32.43 -26.83
N SER A 542 32.65 31.18 -26.69
CA SER A 542 34.04 30.87 -26.28
C SER A 542 35.04 30.85 -27.46
N GLY A 543 34.57 31.00 -28.70
CA GLY A 543 35.39 30.92 -29.92
C GLY A 543 35.98 32.24 -30.42
N SER A 544 35.64 33.38 -29.81
CA SER A 544 36.04 34.70 -30.33
C SER A 544 36.70 35.60 -29.28
N SER A 545 37.85 35.15 -28.75
CA SER A 545 38.85 36.06 -28.20
C SER A 545 40.20 35.35 -28.08
N SER A 546 41.11 35.67 -29.01
CA SER A 546 42.49 35.22 -29.01
C SER A 546 43.31 35.83 -27.87
N ASN A 547 44.06 34.97 -27.17
CA ASN A 547 45.18 35.24 -26.27
C ASN A 547 44.90 35.97 -24.94
N SER A 548 44.57 35.21 -23.89
CA SER A 548 45.36 35.07 -22.64
C SER A 548 44.53 34.39 -21.53
N GLN A 549 45.18 33.53 -20.73
CA GLN A 549 44.69 32.80 -19.55
C GLN A 549 43.85 31.52 -19.77
N GLU A 550 44.56 30.41 -19.94
CA GLU A 550 44.07 29.06 -19.63
C GLU A 550 43.91 28.90 -18.10
N LYS A 551 42.68 29.03 -17.58
CA LYS A 551 42.28 28.46 -16.25
C LYS A 551 40.80 28.59 -15.89
N SER A 552 39.95 29.26 -16.69
CA SER A 552 38.56 29.56 -16.30
C SER A 552 37.46 28.78 -17.05
N THR A 553 37.80 27.97 -18.06
CA THR A 553 36.80 27.29 -18.91
C THR A 553 36.49 25.84 -18.53
N ASP A 554 37.31 25.22 -17.67
CA ASP A 554 37.10 23.83 -17.24
C ASP A 554 35.87 23.66 -16.35
N LEU A 555 35.53 24.69 -15.55
CA LEU A 555 34.32 24.72 -14.73
C LEU A 555 33.05 24.72 -15.58
N VAL A 556 33.03 25.51 -16.66
CA VAL A 556 31.87 25.60 -17.56
C VAL A 556 31.66 24.28 -18.31
N LYS A 557 32.76 23.65 -18.75
CA LYS A 557 32.73 22.36 -19.46
C LYS A 557 32.36 21.18 -18.55
N ALA A 558 32.78 21.22 -17.28
CA ALA A 558 32.34 20.28 -16.25
C ALA A 558 30.86 20.51 -15.87
N MET A 559 30.42 21.77 -15.78
CA MET A 559 29.02 22.13 -15.48
C MET A 559 28.07 21.69 -16.59
N SER A 560 28.41 21.90 -17.86
CA SER A 560 27.60 21.46 -19.00
C SER A 560 27.52 19.93 -19.11
N GLY A 561 28.62 19.23 -18.81
CA GLY A 561 28.67 17.77 -18.76
C GLY A 561 27.87 17.14 -17.62
N GLN A 562 27.65 17.87 -16.52
CA GLN A 562 26.82 17.42 -15.39
C GLN A 562 25.32 17.66 -15.61
N LEU A 563 24.96 18.68 -16.40
CA LEU A 563 23.56 19.01 -16.72
C LEU A 563 22.95 18.05 -17.74
N ALA A 564 23.74 17.53 -18.68
CA ALA A 564 23.27 16.66 -19.76
C ALA A 564 23.73 15.20 -19.56
N VAL A 565 22.81 14.29 -19.23
CA VAL A 565 23.04 12.85 -19.22
C VAL A 565 22.41 12.26 -20.48
N LYS A 566 23.22 11.68 -21.38
CA LYS A 566 22.77 11.03 -22.64
C LYS A 566 21.65 11.80 -23.36
N ASN A 567 21.90 13.04 -23.76
CA ASN A 567 20.90 13.90 -24.42
C ASN A 567 19.68 14.29 -23.56
N THR A 568 19.70 14.21 -22.23
CA THR A 568 18.60 14.73 -21.40
C THR A 568 19.12 15.65 -20.30
N ILE A 569 18.41 16.76 -20.03
CA ILE A 569 18.75 17.62 -18.90
C ILE A 569 18.26 16.99 -17.60
N SER A 570 19.18 16.78 -16.66
CA SER A 570 18.83 16.37 -15.31
C SER A 570 18.31 17.57 -14.51
N MET A 571 17.01 17.58 -14.18
CA MET A 571 16.45 18.61 -13.28
C MET A 571 17.08 18.51 -11.89
N ALA A 572 17.35 17.30 -11.42
CA ALA A 572 18.05 17.08 -10.17
C ALA A 572 19.44 17.74 -10.19
N ALA A 573 20.20 17.63 -11.30
CA ALA A 573 21.49 18.29 -11.43
C ALA A 573 21.36 19.82 -11.48
N MET A 574 20.39 20.34 -12.23
CA MET A 574 20.10 21.77 -12.29
C MET A 574 19.70 22.34 -10.92
N HIS A 575 18.89 21.59 -10.16
CA HIS A 575 18.42 21.97 -8.83
C HIS A 575 19.55 21.92 -7.80
N LEU A 576 20.40 20.89 -7.86
CA LEU A 576 21.60 20.79 -7.02
C LEU A 576 22.58 21.95 -7.30
N GLN A 577 22.67 22.42 -8.53
CA GLN A 577 23.50 23.58 -8.88
C GLN A 577 22.94 24.89 -8.31
N GLY A 578 21.61 25.02 -8.21
CA GLY A 578 20.91 26.16 -7.64
C GLY A 578 20.83 26.18 -6.11
N ARG A 579 21.19 25.09 -5.42
CA ARG A 579 21.27 25.08 -3.95
C ARG A 579 22.40 25.99 -3.47
N GLU A 580 22.05 26.94 -2.60
CA GLU A 580 23.03 27.80 -1.91
C GLU A 580 23.90 27.00 -0.93
N TRP A 581 23.35 25.94 -0.33
CA TRP A 581 24.07 25.06 0.59
C TRP A 581 24.45 23.74 -0.10
N ARG A 582 25.75 23.56 -0.36
CA ARG A 582 26.31 22.35 -1.01
C ARG A 582 26.73 21.24 -0.02
N GLY A 583 26.39 21.38 1.26
CA GLY A 583 26.89 20.50 2.31
C GLY A 583 28.38 20.74 2.62
N LEU A 584 28.92 19.96 3.57
CA LEU A 584 30.36 19.80 3.74
C LEU A 584 30.85 18.81 2.68
N GLY A 585 30.93 19.26 1.43
CA GLY A 585 31.49 18.46 0.37
C GLY A 585 33.01 18.26 0.54
N SER A 586 33.56 17.29 -0.19
CA SER A 586 35.01 17.00 -0.25
C SER A 586 35.84 18.11 -0.90
N ASP A 587 35.17 19.17 -1.34
CA ASP A 587 35.65 20.42 -1.90
C ASP A 587 35.90 21.52 -0.86
N TYR A 588 35.89 21.18 0.44
CA TYR A 588 36.40 22.06 1.50
C TYR A 588 37.91 22.30 1.33
N LYS A 589 38.26 23.29 0.51
CA LYS A 589 39.61 23.84 0.47
C LYS A 589 39.75 24.79 1.65
N ASN A 590 40.49 24.33 2.67
CA ASN A 590 41.06 25.20 3.70
C ASN A 590 42.00 26.20 3.01
N ASP A 591 41.49 27.36 2.60
CA ASP A 591 42.31 28.38 1.94
C ASP A 591 43.10 29.28 2.92
N GLU A 592 43.14 29.00 4.24
CA GLU A 592 43.89 29.87 5.17
C GLU A 592 44.77 29.22 6.25
N GLU A 593 44.99 27.90 6.30
CA GLU A 593 45.93 27.30 7.29
C GLU A 593 46.78 26.16 6.70
N ALA A 594 47.55 26.48 5.67
CA ALA A 594 48.45 25.54 4.99
C ALA A 594 49.84 25.43 5.64
N GLU A 595 49.97 25.22 6.95
CA GLU A 595 51.30 24.86 7.51
C GLU A 595 51.39 23.76 8.57
N ASN A 596 50.34 23.17 9.17
CA ASN A 596 50.60 22.19 10.25
C ASN A 596 49.54 21.11 10.58
N GLN A 597 48.86 20.49 9.61
CA GLN A 597 48.03 19.31 9.91
C GLN A 597 48.14 18.22 8.83
N ASN A 598 49.12 17.35 9.01
CA ASN A 598 49.31 16.12 8.23
C ASN A 598 48.73 14.90 8.97
N GLU A 599 47.71 15.09 9.81
CA GLU A 599 46.96 14.02 10.47
C GLU A 599 45.53 14.00 9.93
N GLY A 600 45.32 13.24 8.86
CA GLY A 600 43.98 12.77 8.50
C GLY A 600 43.43 11.87 9.61
N ALA A 601 42.11 11.83 9.76
CA ALA A 601 41.46 10.95 10.72
C ALA A 601 41.83 9.48 10.44
N LEU A 602 42.33 8.79 11.46
CA LEU A 602 42.61 7.35 11.43
C LEU A 602 41.32 6.59 11.14
N VAL A 603 41.25 5.98 9.96
CA VAL A 603 40.19 5.03 9.60
C VAL A 603 40.29 3.84 10.55
N GLN A 604 39.32 3.70 11.46
CA GLN A 604 39.14 2.48 12.25
C GLN A 604 38.09 1.59 11.60
N GLU A 605 38.51 0.39 11.24
CA GLU A 605 37.64 -0.69 10.80
C GLU A 605 36.77 -1.14 11.98
N GLY A 606 35.44 -1.00 11.84
CA GLY A 606 34.47 -1.40 12.86
C GLY A 606 34.53 -2.91 13.09
N ARG A 607 34.73 -3.34 14.35
CA ARG A 607 34.67 -4.76 14.71
C ARG A 607 33.25 -5.29 14.49
N SER A 608 33.19 -6.48 13.89
CA SER A 608 32.01 -7.30 13.64
C SER A 608 30.96 -7.26 14.76
N GLY A 609 29.85 -6.56 14.52
CA GLY A 609 28.49 -7.03 14.76
C GLY A 609 28.10 -7.64 16.11
N ILE A 610 28.72 -7.25 17.23
CA ILE A 610 28.22 -7.61 18.57
C ILE A 610 28.00 -6.33 19.37
N ALA A 611 26.75 -6.08 19.73
CA ALA A 611 26.36 -4.97 20.59
C ALA A 611 27.02 -5.10 21.97
N ARG A 612 27.48 -3.97 22.51
CA ARG A 612 28.02 -3.88 23.87
C ARG A 612 26.97 -4.44 24.85
N ASP A 613 27.39 -5.36 25.72
CA ASP A 613 26.60 -6.09 26.73
C ASP A 613 25.95 -7.44 26.34
N TYR A 614 26.18 -7.96 25.14
CA TYR A 614 25.85 -9.35 24.79
C TYR A 614 27.09 -10.24 24.82
N GLY A 615 27.59 -10.52 26.03
CA GLY A 615 28.54 -11.61 26.26
C GLY A 615 27.80 -12.92 26.55
N LEU A 616 28.11 -13.98 25.81
CA LEU A 616 27.76 -15.35 26.17
C LEU A 616 28.49 -15.76 27.48
N PRO A 617 27.91 -16.67 28.29
CA PRO A 617 28.22 -16.86 29.72
C PRO A 617 29.65 -17.25 30.07
#